data_AF-A0A1V5SNQ0-F1
#
_entry.id   AF-A0A1V5SNQ0-F1
#
_cell.length_a   1.000
_cell.length_b   1.000
_cell.length_c   1.000
_cell.angle_alpha   90.00
_cell.angle_beta   90.00
_cell.angle_gamma   90.00
#
_symmetry.space_group_name_H-M   'P 1'
#
loop_
_entity.id
_entity.type
_entity.pdbx_description
1 polymer ?
#
loop_
_entity_poly.entity_id
_entity_poly.type
_entity_poly.pdbx_seq_one_letter_code
_entity_poly.pdbx_strand_id
1 'polypeptide(L)'
;MVGPRPLLPEYLPLYNARQARRHEVRPGITGWAQVNGRNAISWEQKFDLDVWYVDHLSFWLDMKILFMTLVNVIRREGINSDTATTMKRFTGSENSEA
;
A
#
# COMPACT_ATOMS: atom_id res chain seq x y z
N MET A 1 -13.62 -2.65 -0.62
CA MET A 1 -13.43 -1.50 -1.53
C MET A 1 -12.15 -0.77 -1.17
N VAL A 2 -12.03 -0.35 0.10
CA VAL A 2 -10.79 0.19 0.68
C VAL A 2 -10.04 -0.91 1.44
N GLY A 3 -8.72 -0.96 1.31
CA GLY A 3 -7.85 -1.92 2.00
C GLY A 3 -6.47 -2.05 1.35
N PRO A 4 -5.51 -2.74 1.99
CA PRO A 4 -4.19 -3.00 1.43
C PRO A 4 -4.28 -3.71 0.09
N ARG A 5 -3.40 -3.35 -0.85
CA ARG A 5 -3.41 -3.93 -2.19
C ARG A 5 -2.95 -5.39 -2.14
N PRO A 6 -3.66 -6.34 -2.77
CA PRO A 6 -3.19 -7.72 -2.84
C PRO A 6 -1.86 -7.77 -3.59
N LEU A 7 -0.89 -8.49 -3.02
CA LEU A 7 0.43 -8.70 -3.60
C LEU A 7 0.59 -10.18 -3.99
N LEU A 8 1.67 -10.48 -4.70
CA LEU A 8 1.95 -11.84 -5.16
C LEU A 8 2.13 -12.79 -3.95
N PRO A 9 1.57 -14.01 -3.99
CA PRO A 9 1.71 -14.99 -2.92
C PRO A 9 3.17 -15.33 -2.57
N GLU A 10 4.08 -15.19 -3.53
CA GLU A 10 5.52 -15.38 -3.36
C GLU A 10 6.16 -14.44 -2.31
N TYR A 11 5.49 -13.35 -1.92
CA TYR A 11 5.98 -12.43 -0.88
C TYR A 11 5.59 -12.85 0.53
N LEU A 12 4.67 -13.80 0.69
CA LEU A 12 4.26 -14.31 2.01
C LEU A 12 5.45 -14.73 2.90
N PRO A 13 6.45 -15.49 2.41
CA PRO A 13 7.60 -15.86 3.25
C PRO A 13 8.59 -14.72 3.49
N LEU A 14 8.46 -13.60 2.78
CA LEU A 14 9.36 -12.46 2.87
C LEU A 14 8.90 -11.42 3.90
N TYR A 15 7.67 -11.54 4.41
CA TYR A 15 7.13 -10.61 5.38
C TYR A 15 7.69 -10.85 6.79
N ASN A 16 8.03 -9.77 7.48
CA ASN A 16 8.18 -9.81 8.93
C ASN A 16 6.80 -9.81 9.63
N ALA A 17 6.80 -10.04 10.95
CA ALA A 17 5.59 -10.11 11.76
C ALA A 17 4.72 -8.85 11.65
N ARG A 18 5.33 -7.66 11.54
CA ARG A 18 4.62 -6.39 11.40
C ARG A 18 4.00 -6.24 10.01
N GLN A 19 4.74 -6.55 8.95
CA GLN A 19 4.24 -6.48 7.57
C GLN A 19 3.09 -7.46 7.33
N ALA A 20 3.14 -8.64 7.94
CA ALA A 20 2.07 -9.64 7.86
C ALA A 20 0.72 -9.12 8.40
N ARG A 21 0.72 -8.14 9.31
CA ARG A 21 -0.50 -7.54 9.86
C ARG A 21 -1.40 -6.89 8.80
N ARG A 22 -0.86 -6.53 7.62
CA ARG A 22 -1.68 -6.05 6.48
C ARG A 22 -2.76 -7.04 6.05
N HIS A 23 -2.63 -8.32 6.40
CA HIS A 23 -3.59 -9.37 6.11
C HIS A 23 -4.71 -9.50 7.16
N GLU A 24 -4.67 -8.72 8.26
CA GLU A 24 -5.73 -8.66 9.27
C GLU A 24 -7.05 -8.07 8.70
N VAL A 25 -6.97 -7.32 7.60
CA VAL A 25 -8.11 -6.71 6.92
C VAL A 25 -8.25 -7.23 5.48
N ARG A 26 -9.46 -7.16 4.94
CA ARG A 26 -9.72 -7.58 3.56
C ARG A 26 -9.01 -6.65 2.57
N PRO A 27 -8.43 -7.19 1.48
CA PRO A 27 -7.76 -6.37 0.48
C PRO A 27 -8.72 -5.43 -0.25
N GLY A 28 -8.19 -4.31 -0.74
CA GLY A 28 -8.93 -3.23 -1.40
C GLY A 28 -8.51 -2.98 -2.85
N ILE A 29 -9.38 -2.29 -3.60
CA ILE A 29 -9.05 -1.73 -4.92
C ILE A 29 -8.26 -0.42 -4.73
N THR A 30 -8.62 0.35 -3.71
CA THR A 30 -7.87 1.51 -3.22
C THR A 30 -7.52 1.33 -1.75
N GLY A 31 -6.62 2.15 -1.21
CA GLY A 31 -6.07 2.00 0.12
C GLY A 31 -5.15 3.15 0.49
N TRP A 32 -4.76 3.22 1.75
CA TRP A 32 -3.97 4.33 2.29
C TRP A 32 -2.63 4.51 1.56
N ALA A 33 -1.91 3.41 1.27
CA ALA A 33 -0.68 3.46 0.49
C ALA A 33 -0.89 3.94 -0.97
N GLN A 34 -2.07 3.67 -1.54
CA GLN A 34 -2.40 4.02 -2.94
C GLN A 34 -2.78 5.50 -3.10
N VAL A 35 -3.17 6.19 -2.04
CA VAL A 35 -3.47 7.63 -2.07
C VAL A 35 -2.30 8.50 -1.61
N ASN A 36 -1.37 7.95 -0.81
CA ASN A 36 -0.23 8.69 -0.26
C ASN A 36 1.12 8.50 -0.98
N GLY A 37 1.22 7.64 -2.01
CA GLY A 37 2.51 7.44 -2.70
C GLY A 37 2.49 6.58 -3.95
N ARG A 38 1.56 5.62 -4.08
CA ARG A 38 1.46 4.72 -5.26
C ARG A 38 2.78 4.01 -5.58
N ASN A 39 3.41 4.38 -6.68
CA ASN A 39 4.66 3.78 -7.19
C ASN A 39 5.90 4.62 -6.83
N ALA A 40 5.71 5.80 -6.20
CA ALA A 40 6.80 6.70 -5.83
C ALA A 40 7.41 6.39 -4.44
N ILE A 41 6.84 5.43 -3.72
CA ILE A 41 7.27 5.04 -2.37
C ILE A 41 7.93 3.66 -2.37
N SER A 42 8.85 3.43 -1.44
CA SER A 42 9.53 2.16 -1.27
C SER A 42 8.58 1.06 -0.74
N TRP A 43 9.04 -0.20 -0.81
CA TRP A 43 8.31 -1.33 -0.22
C TRP A 43 8.04 -1.15 1.27
N GLU A 44 9.04 -0.74 2.05
CA GLU A 44 8.89 -0.49 3.49
C GLU A 44 7.85 0.58 3.78
N GLN A 45 7.93 1.72 3.09
CA GLN A 45 6.94 2.79 3.23
C GLN A 45 5.53 2.33 2.87
N LYS A 46 5.40 1.49 1.84
CA LYS A 46 4.12 0.92 1.45
C LYS A 46 3.56 -0.01 2.53
N PHE A 47 4.39 -0.86 3.12
CA PHE A 47 3.97 -1.72 4.22
C PHE A 47 3.65 -0.93 5.49
N ASP A 48 4.42 0.10 5.80
CA ASP A 48 4.13 1.02 6.91
C ASP A 48 2.74 1.64 6.77
N LEU A 49 2.40 2.11 5.56
CA LEU A 49 1.10 2.70 5.29
C LEU A 49 -0.03 1.66 5.32
N ASP A 50 0.22 0.44 4.85
CA ASP A 50 -0.75 -0.66 4.93
C ASP A 50 -1.02 -1.07 6.39
N VAL A 51 0.01 -1.19 7.22
CA VAL A 51 -0.12 -1.52 8.65
C VAL A 51 -0.77 -0.35 9.42
N TRP A 52 -0.39 0.88 9.11
CA TRP A 52 -1.02 2.06 9.70
C TRP A 52 -2.53 2.10 9.42
N TYR A 53 -2.94 1.73 8.20
CA TYR A 53 -4.36 1.62 7.85
C TYR A 53 -5.08 0.56 8.67
N VAL A 54 -4.45 -0.60 8.90
CA VAL A 54 -5.01 -1.65 9.78
C VAL A 54 -5.22 -1.11 11.19
N ASP A 55 -4.24 -0.38 11.72
CA ASP A 55 -4.29 0.18 13.08
C ASP A 55 -5.31 1.33 13.24
N HIS A 56 -5.63 2.05 12.16
CA HIS A 56 -6.47 3.25 12.19
C HIS A 56 -7.79 3.09 11.41
N LEU A 57 -8.18 1.84 11.12
CA LEU A 57 -9.36 1.52 10.34
C LEU A 57 -10.61 2.17 10.95
N SER A 58 -11.23 3.07 10.19
CA SER A 58 -12.47 3.74 10.59
C SER A 58 -13.28 4.13 9.36
N PHE A 59 -14.61 4.25 9.53
CA PHE A 59 -15.49 4.65 8.44
C PHE A 59 -15.09 6.01 7.83
N TRP A 60 -14.68 6.97 8.65
CA TRP A 60 -14.23 8.28 8.20
C TRP A 60 -12.92 8.22 7.40
N LEU A 61 -12.00 7.34 7.80
CA LEU A 61 -10.77 7.10 7.05
C LEU A 61 -11.08 6.53 5.66
N ASP A 62 -12.01 5.58 5.56
CA ASP A 62 -12.42 5.00 4.28
C ASP A 62 -13.02 6.07 3.36
N MET A 63 -13.91 6.92 3.88
CA MET A 63 -14.48 8.03 3.10
C MET A 63 -13.40 9.00 2.62
N LYS A 64 -12.41 9.32 3.47
CA LYS A 64 -11.26 10.14 3.10
C LYS A 64 -10.45 9.49 1.97
N ILE A 65 -10.17 8.19 2.06
CA ILE A 65 -9.42 7.45 1.03
C ILE A 65 -10.18 7.46 -0.29
N LEU A 66 -11.50 7.25 -0.28
CA LEU A 66 -12.32 7.32 -1.49
C LEU A 66 -12.28 8.71 -2.13
N PHE A 67 -12.40 9.77 -1.34
CA PHE A 67 -12.31 11.14 -1.84
C PHE A 67 -10.93 11.43 -2.45
N MET A 68 -9.84 11.10 -1.75
CA MET A 68 -8.48 11.26 -2.27
C MET A 68 -8.25 10.42 -3.54
N THR A 69 -8.85 9.22 -3.61
CA THR A 69 -8.80 8.39 -4.82
C THR A 69 -9.46 9.11 -5.99
N LEU A 70 -10.64 9.70 -5.80
CA LEU A 70 -11.34 10.47 -6.83
C LEU A 70 -10.50 11.67 -7.30
N VAL A 71 -9.94 12.44 -6.36
CA VAL A 71 -9.05 13.57 -6.67
C VAL A 71 -7.84 13.13 -7.49
N ASN A 72 -7.17 12.05 -7.08
CA ASN A 72 -5.98 11.54 -7.78
C ASN A 72 -6.31 11.06 -9.20
N VAL A 73 -7.50 10.48 -9.41
CA VAL A 73 -7.98 10.07 -10.74
C VAL A 73 -8.28 11.29 -11.61
N ILE A 74 -8.99 12.30 -11.08
CA ILE A 74 -9.31 13.53 -11.82
C ILE A 74 -8.05 14.30 -12.20
N ARG A 75 -7.09 14.44 -11.27
CA ARG A 75 -5.83 15.14 -11.49
C ARG A 75 -4.86 14.40 -12.42
N ARG A 76 -5.17 13.14 -12.80
CA ARG A 76 -4.25 12.22 -13.49
C ARG A 76 -2.89 12.12 -12.79
N GLU A 77 -2.88 12.32 -11.48
CA GLU A 77 -1.68 12.41 -10.67
C GLU A 77 -1.09 10.99 -10.55
N GLY A 78 0.07 10.77 -11.17
CA GLY A 78 0.70 9.45 -11.29
C GLY A 78 0.39 8.65 -12.57
N ILE A 79 -0.16 9.29 -13.62
CA ILE A 79 -0.33 8.70 -14.97
C ILE A 79 0.69 9.27 -15.99
N ASN A 80 1.68 10.05 -15.54
CA ASN A 80 2.77 10.46 -16.42
C ASN A 80 3.67 9.26 -16.71
N SER A 81 3.61 8.84 -17.97
CA SER A 81 4.14 7.60 -18.52
C SER A 81 5.59 7.73 -18.99
N ASP A 82 6.30 8.81 -18.60
CA ASP A 82 7.68 9.06 -19.04
C ASP A 82 8.72 8.49 -18.07
N THR A 83 8.30 7.90 -16.96
CA THR A 83 9.21 7.19 -16.03
C THR A 83 8.44 6.03 -15.39
N ALA A 84 8.21 4.97 -16.16
CA ALA A 84 7.70 3.71 -15.63
C ALA A 84 8.77 3.05 -14.74
N THR A 85 9.02 3.63 -13.56
CA THR A 85 9.74 2.94 -12.48
C THR A 85 8.79 1.90 -11.91
N THR A 86 8.60 0.81 -12.65
CA THR A 86 7.98 -0.39 -12.12
C THR A 86 8.75 -0.75 -10.86
N MET A 87 8.07 -0.74 -9.70
CA MET A 87 8.72 -1.11 -8.44
C MET A 87 9.44 -2.45 -8.63
N LYS A 88 10.70 -2.51 -8.20
CA LYS A 88 11.47 -3.75 -8.22
C LYS A 88 10.75 -4.83 -7.40
N ARG A 89 10.98 -6.09 -7.74
CA ARG A 89 10.44 -7.23 -6.99
C ARG A 89 10.82 -7.10 -5.50
N PHE A 90 9.88 -7.36 -4.60
CA PHE A 90 10.17 -7.41 -3.17
C PHE A 90 11.03 -8.63 -2.86
N THR A 91 12.14 -8.43 -2.16
CA THR A 91 13.11 -9.48 -1.79
C THR A 91 13.25 -9.67 -0.28
N GLY A 92 12.32 -9.11 0.51
CA GLY A 92 12.42 -9.05 1.98
C GLY A 92 13.06 -7.75 2.46
N SER A 93 12.94 -7.50 3.77
CA SER A 93 13.56 -6.36 4.45
C SER A 93 14.95 -6.74 4.96
N GLU A 94 15.97 -5.91 4.73
CA GLU A 94 17.36 -6.18 5.16
C GLU A 94 17.56 -6.15 6.68
N ASN A 95 16.55 -5.72 7.46
CA ASN A 95 16.57 -5.80 8.93
C ASN A 95 15.72 -6.98 9.41
N SER A 96 16.24 -8.17 9.25
CA SER A 96 15.90 -9.31 10.11
C SER A 96 16.82 -9.25 11.33
N GLU A 97 16.48 -8.39 12.29
CA GLU A 97 17.03 -8.55 13.63
C GLU A 97 16.37 -9.78 14.27
N ALA A 98 17.22 -10.80 14.43
CA ALA A 98 17.19 -11.99 15.31
C ALA A 98 15.90 -12.33 16.07
#